data_AF-A0A1G1A853-F1
#
_entry.id   AF-A0A1G1A853-F1
#
_cell.length_a   1.000
_cell.length_b   1.000
_cell.length_c   1.000
_cell.angle_alpha   90.00
_cell.angle_beta   90.00
_cell.angle_gamma   90.00
#
_symmetry.space_group_name_H-M   'P 1'
#
loop_
_entity.id
_entity.type
_entity.pdbx_description
1 polymer ?
#
loop_
_entity_poly.entity_id
_entity_poly.type
_entity_poly.pdbx_seq_one_letter_code
_entity_poly.pdbx_strand_id
1 'polypeptide(L)'
;MTDVLFKCWKCSKNLAVSTKRIGKTYPCPQCEQPLMIPDSTIFYSCPVCNWSLCSPSKHAGETLTCPNCDTSLIAPENTSEDSDEDQAITIRCINCHQGMAFDMDHYHELIGKTVDCPTCSRKINIPQGNLKPNSEVVL
;
A
#
# COMPACT_ATOMS: atom_id res chain seq x y z
N MET A 1 12.08 -16.11 -10.92
CA MET A 1 10.89 -16.84 -10.42
C MET A 1 10.59 -16.24 -9.06
N THR A 2 9.34 -15.91 -8.78
CA THR A 2 8.97 -15.20 -7.56
C THR A 2 7.86 -15.96 -6.87
N ASP A 3 8.00 -16.12 -5.56
CA ASP A 3 7.07 -16.89 -4.73
C ASP A 3 6.36 -15.97 -3.74
N VAL A 4 5.03 -16.12 -3.69
CA VAL A 4 4.14 -15.50 -2.73
C VAL A 4 4.14 -16.33 -1.46
N LEU A 5 4.53 -15.71 -0.36
CA LEU A 5 4.49 -16.25 1.00
C LEU A 5 3.22 -15.80 1.70
N PHE A 6 2.52 -16.73 2.32
CA PHE A 6 1.32 -16.44 3.12
C PHE A 6 1.05 -17.59 4.09
N LYS A 7 0.17 -17.35 5.06
CA LYS A 7 -0.27 -18.39 5.99
C LYS A 7 -1.63 -18.93 5.60
N CYS A 8 -1.80 -20.24 5.72
CA CYS A 8 -3.13 -20.83 5.60
C CYS A 8 -4.02 -20.33 6.74
N TRP A 9 -5.19 -19.78 6.41
CA TRP A 9 -6.16 -19.29 7.40
C TRP A 9 -6.71 -20.39 8.32
N LYS A 10 -6.67 -21.66 7.90
CA LYS A 10 -7.20 -22.79 8.69
C LYS A 10 -6.14 -23.46 9.57
N CYS A 11 -4.97 -23.79 9.00
CA CYS A 11 -3.93 -24.55 9.70
C CYS A 11 -2.72 -23.71 10.12
N SER A 12 -2.71 -22.40 9.80
CA SER A 12 -1.66 -21.44 10.11
C SER A 12 -0.26 -21.83 9.61
N LYS A 13 -0.17 -22.79 8.69
CA LYS A 13 1.09 -23.21 8.07
C LYS A 13 1.57 -22.17 7.06
N ASN A 14 2.86 -21.87 7.07
CA ASN A 14 3.52 -21.07 6.04
C ASN A 14 3.48 -21.82 4.72
N LEU A 15 2.96 -21.17 3.69
CA LEU A 15 2.88 -21.67 2.33
C LEU A 15 3.62 -20.71 1.41
N ALA A 16 4.26 -21.28 0.40
CA ALA A 16 4.91 -20.56 -0.67
C ALA A 16 4.35 -21.06 -2.01
N VAL A 17 3.88 -20.15 -2.84
CA VAL A 17 3.36 -20.47 -4.17
C VAL A 17 3.88 -19.48 -5.19
N SER A 18 4.08 -19.92 -6.43
CA SER A 18 4.51 -18.99 -7.48
C SER A 18 3.44 -17.93 -7.76
N THR A 19 3.88 -16.70 -8.04
CA THR A 19 3.01 -15.58 -8.45
C THR A 19 2.12 -15.90 -9.66
N LYS A 20 2.50 -16.87 -10.51
CA LYS A 20 1.68 -17.39 -11.62
C LYS A 20 0.35 -18.03 -11.18
N ARG A 21 0.18 -18.29 -9.89
CA ARG A 21 -1.02 -18.90 -9.30
C ARG A 21 -1.88 -17.91 -8.50
N ILE A 22 -1.51 -16.63 -8.46
CA ILE A 22 -2.32 -15.58 -7.84
C ILE A 22 -3.74 -15.57 -8.43
N GLY A 23 -4.75 -15.37 -7.57
CA GLY A 23 -6.16 -15.40 -7.94
C GLY A 23 -6.75 -16.79 -8.22
N LYS A 24 -5.94 -17.85 -8.16
CA LYS A 24 -6.42 -19.23 -8.29
C LYS A 24 -6.70 -19.84 -6.93
N THR A 25 -7.69 -20.73 -6.88
CA THR A 25 -7.94 -21.57 -5.71
C THR A 25 -7.04 -22.79 -5.75
N TYR A 26 -6.35 -23.07 -4.66
CA TYR A 26 -5.49 -24.25 -4.50
C TYR A 26 -5.78 -24.93 -3.16
N PRO A 27 -5.83 -26.28 -3.10
CA PRO A 27 -5.99 -26.98 -1.84
C PRO A 27 -4.71 -26.88 -1.01
N CYS A 28 -4.85 -26.59 0.28
CA CYS A 28 -3.71 -26.60 1.20
C CYS A 28 -3.09 -28.00 1.27
N PRO A 29 -1.78 -28.18 1.09
CA PRO A 29 -1.15 -29.50 1.20
C PRO A 29 -1.19 -30.09 2.62
N GLN A 30 -1.49 -29.26 3.64
CA GLN A 30 -1.50 -29.69 5.04
C GLN A 30 -2.89 -30.01 5.59
N CYS A 31 -3.92 -29.27 5.19
CA CYS A 31 -5.28 -29.42 5.71
C CYS A 31 -6.33 -29.65 4.62
N GLU A 32 -5.90 -29.76 3.36
CA GLU A 32 -6.72 -29.99 2.16
C GLU A 32 -7.82 -28.95 1.92
N GLN A 33 -7.85 -27.88 2.71
CA GLN A 33 -8.83 -26.82 2.55
C GLN A 33 -8.54 -26.00 1.30
N PRO A 34 -9.58 -25.69 0.48
CA PRO A 34 -9.44 -24.79 -0.63
C PRO A 34 -9.11 -23.40 -0.09
N LEU A 35 -7.98 -22.85 -0.52
CA LEU A 35 -7.59 -21.48 -0.22
C LEU A 35 -7.34 -20.73 -1.52
N MET A 36 -7.71 -19.47 -1.54
CA MET A 36 -7.42 -18.57 -2.66
C MET A 36 -6.02 -18.00 -2.45
N ILE A 37 -5.20 -18.01 -3.50
CA ILE A 37 -3.89 -17.36 -3.45
C ILE A 37 -4.11 -15.84 -3.50
N PRO A 38 -3.76 -15.10 -2.43
CA PRO A 38 -3.97 -13.66 -2.37
C PRO A 38 -3.02 -12.92 -3.31
N ASP A 39 -3.42 -11.73 -3.72
CA ASP A 39 -2.55 -10.80 -4.43
C ASP A 39 -1.39 -10.36 -3.52
N SER A 40 -0.19 -10.33 -4.08
CA SER A 40 1.02 -9.92 -3.37
C SER A 40 1.36 -8.47 -3.70
N THR A 41 1.34 -7.60 -2.69
CA THR A 41 1.65 -6.18 -2.83
C THR A 41 3.03 -5.82 -2.28
N ILE A 42 3.60 -6.68 -1.43
CA ILE A 42 4.92 -6.49 -0.82
C ILE A 42 5.94 -7.32 -1.58
N PHE A 43 7.01 -6.71 -2.08
CA PHE A 43 8.10 -7.39 -2.78
C PHE A 43 9.41 -7.23 -2.00
N TYR A 44 10.10 -8.34 -1.74
CA TYR A 44 11.34 -8.32 -0.98
C TYR A 44 12.21 -9.53 -1.32
N SER A 45 13.46 -9.54 -0.87
CA SER A 45 14.37 -10.66 -1.08
C SER A 45 14.78 -11.27 0.26
N CYS A 46 14.95 -12.60 0.29
CA CYS A 46 15.44 -13.26 1.49
C CYS A 46 16.85 -12.76 1.83
N PRO A 47 17.12 -12.29 3.05
CA PRO A 47 18.44 -11.74 3.41
C PRO A 47 19.55 -12.81 3.45
N VAL A 48 19.20 -14.10 3.52
CA VAL A 48 20.17 -15.21 3.60
C VAL A 48 20.51 -15.77 2.22
N CYS A 49 19.49 -16.09 1.41
CA CYS A 49 19.69 -16.75 0.11
C CYS A 49 19.40 -15.85 -1.10
N ASN A 50 19.02 -14.59 -0.87
CA ASN A 50 18.69 -13.59 -1.90
C ASN A 50 17.56 -14.01 -2.87
N TRP A 51 16.70 -14.95 -2.44
CA TRP A 51 15.55 -15.39 -3.24
C TRP A 51 14.48 -14.30 -3.31
N SER A 52 13.90 -14.08 -4.49
CA SER A 52 12.83 -13.12 -4.71
C SER A 52 11.51 -13.62 -4.14
N LEU A 53 10.95 -12.88 -3.20
CA LEU A 53 9.76 -13.23 -2.44
C LEU A 53 8.75 -12.09 -2.47
N CYS A 54 7.47 -12.44 -2.32
CA CYS A 54 6.42 -11.46 -2.15
C CYS A 54 5.43 -11.92 -1.09
N SER A 55 4.71 -10.99 -0.49
CA SER A 55 3.63 -11.30 0.46
C SER A 55 2.46 -10.35 0.26
N PRO A 56 1.23 -10.78 0.61
CA PRO A 56 0.10 -9.86 0.70
C PRO A 56 0.32 -8.89 1.87
N SER A 57 -0.16 -7.65 1.73
CA SER A 57 -0.10 -6.60 2.76
C SER A 57 -0.66 -7.04 4.12
N LYS A 58 -1.67 -7.92 4.12
CA LYS A 58 -2.24 -8.49 5.35
C LYS A 58 -1.23 -9.26 6.21
N HIS A 59 -0.15 -9.76 5.62
CA HIS A 59 0.92 -10.48 6.31
C HIS A 59 2.18 -9.61 6.51
N ALA A 60 2.09 -8.29 6.29
CA ALA A 60 3.11 -7.33 6.70
C ALA A 60 3.46 -7.51 8.18
N GLY A 61 4.76 -7.47 8.51
CA GLY A 61 5.23 -7.64 9.88
C GLY A 61 5.11 -9.08 10.42
N GLU A 62 4.52 -10.01 9.68
CA GLU A 62 4.46 -11.40 10.12
C GLU A 62 5.74 -12.17 9.84
N THR A 63 6.06 -13.12 10.72
CA THR A 63 7.12 -14.10 10.50
C THR A 63 6.66 -15.16 9.50
N LEU A 64 7.41 -15.29 8.42
CA LEU A 64 7.24 -16.24 7.32
C LEU A 64 8.52 -17.05 7.12
N THR A 65 8.41 -18.21 6.47
CA THR A 65 9.56 -19.11 6.23
C THR A 65 9.96 -19.09 4.77
N CYS A 66 11.23 -18.85 4.47
CA CYS A 66 11.74 -18.89 3.10
C CYS A 66 11.67 -20.33 2.55
N PRO A 67 11.07 -20.57 1.37
CA PRO A 67 10.97 -21.91 0.80
C PRO A 67 12.29 -22.42 0.23
N ASN A 68 13.29 -21.55 0.04
CA ASN A 68 14.57 -21.90 -0.57
C ASN A 68 15.67 -22.21 0.46
N CYS A 69 15.61 -21.62 1.65
CA CYS A 69 16.65 -21.79 2.67
C CYS A 69 16.10 -22.07 4.07
N ASP A 70 14.78 -22.27 4.20
CA ASP A 70 14.06 -22.54 5.46
C ASP A 70 14.29 -21.52 6.58
N THR A 71 14.88 -20.36 6.26
CA THR A 71 15.11 -19.28 7.22
C THR A 71 13.79 -18.58 7.52
N SER A 72 13.57 -18.27 8.81
CA SER A 72 12.46 -17.42 9.24
C SER A 72 12.81 -15.95 8.99
N LEU A 73 11.93 -15.24 8.31
CA LEU A 73 12.08 -13.83 7.98
C LEU A 73 10.77 -13.09 8.27
N ILE A 74 10.87 -11.79 8.52
CA ILE A 74 9.71 -10.93 8.75
C ILE A 74 9.37 -10.27 7.42
N ALA A 75 8.10 -10.35 7.00
CA ALA A 75 7.65 -9.59 5.85
C ALA A 75 7.80 -8.09 6.16
N PRO A 76 8.47 -7.30 5.32
CA PRO A 76 8.57 -5.88 5.56
C PRO A 76 7.17 -5.28 5.57
N GLU A 77 6.94 -4.32 6.46
CA GLU A 77 5.72 -3.53 6.43
C GLU A 77 5.73 -2.73 5.13
N ASN A 78 4.73 -2.97 4.28
CA ASN A 78 4.51 -2.08 3.16
C ASN A 78 3.97 -0.78 3.74
N THR A 79 4.82 0.23 3.82
CA THR A 79 4.37 1.61 3.65
C THR A 79 4.05 1.85 2.17
N SER A 80 3.26 0.96 1.56
CA SER A 80 2.70 1.23 0.24
C SER A 80 1.57 2.21 0.48
N GLU A 81 1.83 3.47 0.18
CA GLU A 81 0.89 4.56 -0.07
C GLU A 81 -0.02 4.26 -1.28
N ASP A 82 -0.48 3.01 -1.39
CA ASP A 82 -1.37 2.46 -2.42
C ASP A 82 -2.42 1.58 -1.72
N SER A 83 -3.00 2.13 -0.66
CA SER A 83 -4.37 1.79 -0.27
C SER A 83 -5.24 2.87 -0.88
N ASP A 84 -6.28 2.50 -1.62
CA ASP A 84 -7.28 3.37 -2.23
C ASP A 84 -8.13 4.16 -1.22
N GLU A 85 -7.56 4.64 -0.12
CA GLU A 85 -8.18 5.52 0.88
C GLU A 85 -7.09 6.52 1.33
N ASP A 86 -7.40 7.83 1.33
CA ASP A 86 -6.50 8.98 1.57
C ASP A 86 -5.66 9.50 0.37
N GLN A 87 -6.28 9.62 -0.80
CA GLN A 87 -5.78 10.56 -1.81
C GLN A 87 -6.09 11.99 -1.36
N ALA A 88 -5.15 12.61 -0.64
CA ALA A 88 -5.24 14.01 -0.23
C ALA A 88 -4.33 14.90 -1.09
N ILE A 89 -4.84 16.06 -1.49
CA ILE A 89 -4.08 17.14 -2.12
C ILE A 89 -3.68 18.12 -1.01
N THR A 90 -2.37 18.35 -0.86
CA THR A 90 -1.87 19.34 0.09
C THR A 90 -1.63 20.67 -0.61
N ILE A 91 -2.40 21.68 -0.23
CA ILE A 91 -2.22 23.05 -0.72
C ILE A 91 -1.49 23.85 0.35
N ARG A 92 -0.33 24.41 -0.02
CA ARG A 92 0.46 25.26 0.86
C ARG A 92 0.17 26.73 0.56
N CYS A 93 -0.23 27.48 1.58
CA CYS A 93 -0.38 28.92 1.46
C CYS A 93 1.00 29.61 1.39
N ILE A 94 1.22 30.50 0.43
CA ILE A 94 2.47 31.28 0.28
C ILE A 94 2.73 32.27 1.43
N ASN A 95 1.70 32.63 2.19
CA ASN A 95 1.81 33.68 3.21
C ASN A 95 2.06 33.14 4.62
N CYS A 96 1.46 32.00 4.97
CA CYS A 96 1.68 31.37 6.28
C CYS A 96 2.45 30.04 6.17
N HIS A 97 2.75 29.58 4.95
CA HIS A 97 3.38 28.29 4.65
C HIS A 97 2.67 27.06 5.23
N GLN A 98 1.44 27.23 5.74
CA GLN A 98 0.64 26.13 6.25
C GLN A 98 0.15 25.28 5.08
N GLY A 99 0.45 23.98 5.15
CA GLY A 99 -0.14 22.96 4.30
C GLY A 99 -1.52 22.59 4.82
N MET A 100 -2.49 22.58 3.93
CA MET A 100 -3.85 22.10 4.16
C MET A 100 -4.06 20.87 3.29
N ALA A 101 -4.32 19.73 3.92
CA ALA A 101 -4.72 18.52 3.22
C ALA A 101 -6.22 18.59 2.91
N PHE A 102 -6.57 18.37 1.65
CA PHE A 102 -7.95 18.24 1.18
C PHE A 102 -8.11 16.86 0.55
N ASP A 103 -9.18 16.16 0.88
CA ASP A 103 -9.57 14.95 0.16
C ASP A 103 -9.87 15.27 -1.30
N MET A 104 -9.63 14.31 -2.20
CA MET A 104 -9.88 14.48 -3.65
C MET A 104 -11.31 14.91 -3.98
N ASP A 105 -12.32 14.31 -3.35
CA ASP A 105 -13.73 14.66 -3.59
C ASP A 105 -14.03 16.11 -3.17
N HIS A 106 -13.54 16.52 -2.00
CA HIS A 106 -13.72 17.87 -1.49
C HIS A 106 -12.94 18.90 -2.32
N TYR A 107 -11.74 18.54 -2.78
CA TYR A 107 -10.94 19.37 -3.68
C TYR A 107 -11.71 19.63 -4.99
N HIS A 108 -12.28 18.59 -5.62
CA HIS A 108 -13.04 18.70 -6.87
C HIS A 108 -14.22 19.68 -6.78
N GLU A 109 -14.93 19.72 -5.64
CA GLU A 109 -16.01 20.68 -5.43
C GLU A 109 -15.55 22.14 -5.26
N LEU A 110 -14.29 22.31 -4.84
CA LEU A 110 -13.66 23.59 -4.60
C LEU A 110 -12.82 24.10 -5.78
N ILE A 111 -12.63 23.30 -6.82
CA ILE A 111 -11.89 23.68 -8.04
C ILE A 111 -12.44 25.01 -8.59
N GLY A 112 -11.56 26.01 -8.74
CA GLY A 112 -11.92 27.34 -9.23
C GLY A 112 -12.64 28.24 -8.20
N LYS A 113 -12.91 27.74 -6.98
CA LYS A 113 -13.37 28.55 -5.84
C LYS A 113 -12.18 29.09 -5.06
N THR A 114 -12.49 30.06 -4.21
CA THR A 114 -11.53 30.67 -3.29
C THR A 114 -11.90 30.28 -1.87
N VAL A 115 -10.97 29.67 -1.13
CA VAL A 115 -11.16 29.29 0.27
C VAL A 115 -10.31 30.17 1.18
N ASP A 116 -10.77 30.41 2.39
CA ASP A 116 -9.99 31.16 3.38
C ASP A 116 -9.04 30.21 4.13
N CYS A 117 -7.78 30.62 4.25
CA CYS A 117 -6.80 29.87 5.05
C CYS A 117 -7.23 29.87 6.53
N PRO A 118 -7.30 28.71 7.22
CA PRO A 118 -7.65 28.66 8.63
C PRO A 118 -6.60 29.32 9.54
N THR A 119 -5.36 29.46 9.06
CA THR A 119 -4.25 30.04 9.82
C THR A 119 -4.13 31.56 9.64
N CYS A 120 -4.30 32.07 8.42
CA CYS A 120 -4.05 33.48 8.11
C CYS A 120 -5.26 34.24 7.56
N SER A 121 -6.41 33.56 7.41
CA SER A 121 -7.68 34.12 6.92
C SER A 121 -7.59 34.81 5.55
N ARG A 122 -6.57 34.45 4.75
CA ARG A 122 -6.43 34.94 3.39
C ARG A 122 -7.11 34.01 2.40
N LYS A 123 -7.63 34.63 1.36
CA LYS A 123 -8.24 34.02 0.20
C LYS A 123 -7.19 33.29 -0.64
N ILE A 124 -7.31 31.98 -0.73
CA ILE A 124 -6.49 31.07 -1.53
C ILE A 124 -7.34 30.53 -2.67
N ASN A 125 -6.85 30.63 -3.90
CA ASN A 125 -7.52 30.07 -5.07
C ASN A 125 -7.16 28.59 -5.24
N ILE A 126 -8.16 27.74 -5.51
CA ILE A 126 -7.93 26.31 -5.75
C ILE A 126 -7.66 26.07 -7.24
N PRO A 127 -6.43 25.63 -7.63
CA PRO A 127 -6.00 25.62 -9.02
C PRO A 127 -6.64 24.46 -9.81
N GLN A 128 -7.01 24.74 -11.06
CA GLN A 128 -7.44 23.70 -11.99
C GLN A 128 -6.20 23.08 -12.67
N GLY A 129 -5.48 22.23 -11.94
CA GLY A 129 -4.30 21.52 -12.45
C GLY A 129 -4.52 20.02 -12.42
N ASN A 130 -3.91 19.29 -13.34
CA ASN A 130 -3.86 17.82 -13.34
C ASN A 130 -2.93 17.36 -12.20
N LEU A 131 -3.32 17.65 -10.96
CA LEU A 131 -2.55 17.36 -9.76
C LEU A 131 -2.69 15.89 -9.45
N LYS A 132 -1.54 15.22 -9.33
CA LYS A 132 -1.51 13.85 -8.86
C LYS A 132 -1.82 13.83 -7.36
N PRO A 133 -2.45 12.77 -6.83
CA PRO A 133 -2.52 12.56 -5.37
C PRO A 133 -1.11 12.67 -4.76
N ASN A 134 -1.01 13.24 -3.57
CA ASN A 134 0.25 13.56 -2.87
C ASN A 134 1.12 14.66 -3.54
N SER A 135 0.54 15.52 -4.38
CA SER A 135 1.25 16.70 -4.91
C SER A 135 1.23 17.86 -3.92
N GLU A 136 2.40 18.44 -3.64
CA GLU A 136 2.53 19.71 -2.93
C GLU A 136 2.43 20.88 -3.91
N VAL A 137 1.39 21.70 -3.79
CA VAL A 137 1.23 22.92 -4.60
C VAL A 137 1.36 24.14 -3.70
N VAL A 138 2.29 25.04 -4.05
CA VAL A 138 2.51 26.30 -3.34
C VAL A 138 1.79 27.42 -4.10
N LEU A 139 0.89 28.13 -3.42
CA LEU A 139 0.04 29.18 -4.00
C LEU A 139 0.08 30.47 -3.18
#